data_AF-V5H710-F1
#
_entry.id   AF-V5H710-F1
#
_cell.length_a   1.000
_cell.length_b   1.000
_cell.length_c   1.000
_cell.angle_alpha   90.00
_cell.angle_beta   90.00
_cell.angle_gamma   90.00
#
_symmetry.space_group_name_H-M   'P 1'
#
loop_
_entity.id
_entity.type
_entity.pdbx_description
1 polymer ?
#
loop_
_entity_poly.entity_id
_entity_poly.type
_entity_poly.pdbx_seq_one_letter_code
_entity_poly.pdbx_strand_id
1 'polypeptide(L)'
;MVGLSIILHSVSALLLLPAIIIFSFYAQLKIQRILMHKHLCTSLLLYGIASIVIDYVLIWNEFPGPGRFEIVASNPAWCKLLIIGWRYFRLAQYHWMFCEAFYLNRLITTAFA
;
A
#
# COMPACT_ATOMS: atom_id res chain seq x y z
N MET A 1 1.82 8.77 -18.92
CA MET A 1 1.90 9.03 -17.46
C MET A 1 1.71 7.76 -16.63
N VAL A 2 0.71 6.93 -16.89
CA VAL A 2 0.44 5.70 -16.10
C VAL A 2 1.61 4.71 -16.06
N GLY A 3 2.37 4.56 -17.16
CA GLY A 3 3.56 3.70 -17.18
C GLY A 3 4.62 4.08 -16.14
N LEU A 4 4.78 5.37 -15.82
CA LEU A 4 5.72 5.83 -14.80
C LEU A 4 5.24 5.43 -13.39
N SER A 5 3.94 5.55 -13.11
CA SER A 5 3.34 5.15 -11.84
C SER A 5 3.58 3.67 -11.54
N ILE A 6 3.42 2.81 -12.54
CA ILE A 6 3.66 1.35 -12.41
C ILE A 6 5.13 1.07 -12.08
N ILE A 7 6.06 1.73 -12.77
CA ILE A 7 7.50 1.59 -12.51
C ILE A 7 7.84 2.04 -11.08
N LEU A 8 7.33 3.19 -10.63
CA LEU A 8 7.61 3.68 -9.27
C LEU A 8 7.01 2.76 -8.21
N HIS A 9 5.78 2.28 -8.38
CA HIS A 9 5.13 1.40 -7.43
C HIS A 9 5.81 0.02 -7.37
N SER A 10 6.27 -0.51 -8.50
CA SER A 10 7.01 -1.78 -8.55
C SER A 10 8.39 -1.69 -7.92
N VAL A 11 9.15 -0.63 -8.20
CA VAL A 11 10.44 -0.37 -7.53
C VAL A 11 10.23 -0.24 -6.02
N SER A 12 9.21 0.53 -5.60
CA SER A 12 8.90 0.69 -4.17
C SER A 12 8.55 -0.66 -3.53
N ALA A 13 7.68 -1.47 -4.15
CA ALA A 13 7.32 -2.79 -3.64
C ALA A 13 8.55 -3.71 -3.51
N LEU A 14 9.45 -3.69 -4.49
CA LEU A 14 10.68 -4.48 -4.49
C LEU A 14 11.61 -4.10 -3.33
N LEU A 15 11.73 -2.81 -3.01
CA LEU A 15 12.53 -2.34 -1.88
C LEU A 15 11.88 -2.65 -0.53
N LEU A 16 10.54 -2.69 -0.45
CA LEU A 16 9.82 -2.97 0.79
C LEU A 16 9.82 -4.46 1.18
N LEU A 17 9.86 -5.38 0.21
CA LEU A 17 9.89 -6.82 0.47
C LEU A 17 11.05 -7.26 1.38
N PRO A 18 12.34 -6.94 1.08
CA PRO A 18 13.44 -7.33 1.95
C PRO A 18 13.35 -6.66 3.33
N ALA A 19 12.84 -5.43 3.44
CA ALA A 19 12.64 -4.77 4.72
C ALA A 19 11.67 -5.55 5.62
N ILE A 20 10.53 -5.99 5.09
CA ILE A 20 9.54 -6.78 5.85
C ILE A 20 10.09 -8.16 6.23
N ILE A 21 10.86 -8.79 5.34
CA ILE A 21 11.50 -10.10 5.59
C ILE A 21 12.50 -9.97 6.74
N ILE A 22 13.40 -8.98 6.69
CA ILE A 22 14.40 -8.73 7.73
C ILE A 22 13.70 -8.50 9.08
N PHE A 23 12.71 -7.60 9.14
CA PHE A 23 12.00 -7.33 10.39
C PHE A 23 11.19 -8.52 10.93
N SER A 24 10.82 -9.48 10.07
CA SER A 24 10.10 -10.68 10.50
C SER A 24 11.04 -11.81 10.95
N PHE A 25 12.27 -11.86 10.44
CA PHE A 25 13.23 -12.93 10.75
C PHE A 25 13.90 -12.74 12.12
N TYR A 26 14.22 -11.49 12.49
CA TYR A 26 14.93 -11.23 13.75
C TYR A 26 13.97 -11.12 14.94
N ALA A 27 13.86 -12.19 15.73
CA ALA A 27 13.04 -12.21 16.94
C ALA A 27 13.51 -11.19 18.02
N GLN A 28 14.81 -10.87 18.07
CA GLN A 28 15.37 -9.85 18.96
C GLN A 28 14.88 -8.41 18.64
N LEU A 29 14.35 -8.19 17.43
CA LEU A 29 13.87 -6.88 16.98
C LEU A 29 12.37 -6.66 17.28
N LYS A 30 11.70 -7.54 18.05
CA LYS A 30 10.27 -7.41 18.42
C LYS A 30 9.98 -6.34 19.48
N ILE A 31 10.63 -5.17 19.36
CA ILE A 31 10.35 -4.00 20.19
C ILE A 31 9.13 -3.26 19.62
N GLN A 32 8.35 -2.59 20.48
CA GLN A 32 7.14 -1.84 20.10
C GLN A 32 7.37 -0.89 18.89
N ARG A 33 8.52 -0.21 18.82
CA ARG A 33 8.89 0.67 17.70
C ARG A 33 8.97 -0.06 16.37
N ILE A 34 9.60 -1.24 16.35
CA ILE A 34 9.83 -2.02 15.13
C ILE A 34 8.53 -2.72 14.69
N LEU A 35 7.66 -3.07 15.64
CA LEU A 35 6.32 -3.57 15.34
C LEU A 35 5.49 -2.51 14.59
N MET A 36 5.48 -1.25 15.05
CA MET A 36 4.80 -0.14 14.36
C MET A 36 5.37 0.05 12.94
N HIS A 37 6.69 0.02 12.80
CA HIS A 37 7.34 0.16 11.50
C HIS A 37 7.00 -1.02 10.55
N LYS A 38 6.91 -2.24 11.07
CA LYS A 38 6.46 -3.41 10.30
C LYS A 38 5.04 -3.23 9.75
N HIS A 39 4.13 -2.70 10.56
CA HIS A 39 2.76 -2.42 10.11
C HIS A 39 2.72 -1.31 9.06
N LEU A 40 3.52 -0.25 9.21
CA LEU A 40 3.68 0.79 8.20
C LEU A 40 4.19 0.20 6.88
N CYS A 41 5.30 -0.55 6.88
CA CYS A 41 5.83 -1.19 5.68
C CYS A 41 4.80 -2.11 5.02
N THR A 42 4.05 -2.88 5.81
CA THR A 42 3.00 -3.75 5.29
C THR A 42 1.89 -2.94 4.61
N SER A 43 1.47 -1.83 5.21
CA SER A 43 0.43 -0.95 4.64
C SER A 43 0.89 -0.29 3.33
N LEU A 44 2.16 0.14 3.24
CA LEU A 44 2.75 0.67 2.01
C LEU A 44 2.80 -0.39 0.91
N LEU A 45 3.17 -1.63 1.25
CA LEU A 45 3.23 -2.73 0.29
C LEU A 45 1.84 -3.07 -0.26
N LEU A 46 0.82 -3.14 0.61
CA LEU A 46 -0.57 -3.36 0.21
C LEU A 46 -1.10 -2.23 -0.68
N TYR A 47 -0.81 -0.97 -0.34
CA TYR A 47 -1.18 0.17 -1.18
C TYR A 47 -0.47 0.13 -2.54
N GLY A 48 0.82 -0.20 -2.58
CA GLY A 48 1.57 -0.35 -3.83
C GLY A 48 0.98 -1.43 -4.75
N ILE A 49 0.67 -2.61 -4.21
CA ILE A 49 0.02 -3.69 -4.96
C ILE A 49 -1.36 -3.24 -5.45
N ALA A 50 -2.18 -2.62 -4.60
CA ALA A 50 -3.50 -2.14 -4.97
C ALA A 50 -3.45 -1.08 -6.08
N SER A 51 -2.45 -0.19 -6.04
CA SER A 51 -2.22 0.82 -7.08
C SER A 51 -1.89 0.18 -8.44
N ILE A 52 -1.00 -0.81 -8.44
CA ILE A 52 -0.65 -1.57 -9.67
C ILE A 52 -1.87 -2.30 -10.23
N VAL A 53 -2.69 -2.92 -9.37
CA VAL A 53 -3.92 -3.63 -9.79
C VAL A 53 -4.92 -2.65 -10.41
N ILE A 54 -5.14 -1.49 -9.80
CA ILE A 54 -6.06 -0.47 -10.32
C ILE A 54 -5.56 0.09 -11.65
N ASP A 55 -4.26 0.43 -11.74
CA ASP A 55 -3.65 0.93 -12.97
C ASP A 55 -3.77 -0.10 -14.11
N TYR A 56 -3.53 -1.40 -13.81
CA TYR A 56 -3.72 -2.48 -14.77
C TYR A 56 -5.18 -2.58 -15.23
N VAL A 57 -6.13 -2.59 -14.29
CA VAL A 57 -7.56 -2.65 -14.64
C VAL A 57 -7.98 -1.44 -15.48
N LEU A 58 -7.58 -0.22 -15.12
CA LEU A 58 -7.92 0.99 -15.87
C LEU A 58 -7.27 1.03 -17.26
N ILE A 59 -5.97 0.75 -17.38
CA ILE A 59 -5.26 0.73 -18.67
C ILE A 59 -5.85 -0.30 -19.62
N TRP A 60 -6.21 -1.49 -19.12
CA TRP A 60 -6.79 -2.53 -19.96
C TRP A 60 -8.13 -2.13 -20.59
N ASN A 61 -8.84 -1.16 -20.00
CA ASN A 61 -10.07 -0.61 -20.52
C ASN A 61 -9.87 0.53 -21.53
N GLU A 62 -8.71 1.18 -21.57
CA GLU A 62 -8.47 2.37 -22.41
C GLU A 62 -7.97 2.02 -23.83
N PHE A 63 -7.45 0.81 -24.06
CA PHE A 63 -7.05 0.34 -25.39
C PHE A 63 -8.25 -0.25 -26.16
N PRO A 64 -8.70 0.34 -27.28
CA PRO A 64 -9.87 -0.11 -28.02
C PRO A 64 -9.54 -1.36 -28.83
N GLY A 65 -10.04 -2.52 -28.39
CA GLY A 65 -10.00 -3.79 -29.12
C GLY A 65 -11.37 -4.47 -29.10
N PRO A 66 -11.78 -5.16 -30.19
CA PRO A 66 -13.09 -5.79 -30.28
C PRO A 66 -13.20 -6.95 -29.28
N GLY A 67 -14.00 -6.78 -28.23
CA GLY A 67 -14.28 -7.83 -27.23
C GLY A 67 -14.06 -7.45 -25.75
N ARG A 68 -13.75 -6.18 -25.39
CA ARG A 68 -13.33 -5.83 -24.01
C ARG A 68 -14.31 -5.04 -23.14
N PHE A 69 -15.32 -4.40 -23.72
CA PHE A 69 -16.32 -3.66 -22.94
C PHE A 69 -17.13 -4.59 -22.01
N GLU A 70 -17.03 -5.92 -22.20
CA GLU A 70 -17.71 -6.92 -21.41
C GLU A 70 -17.16 -7.08 -19.99
N ILE A 71 -15.87 -6.87 -19.69
CA ILE A 71 -15.35 -7.18 -18.33
C ILE A 71 -15.88 -6.21 -17.28
N VAL A 72 -15.90 -4.90 -17.58
CA VAL A 72 -16.45 -3.88 -16.67
C VAL A 72 -17.98 -3.89 -16.69
N ALA A 73 -18.60 -4.12 -17.85
CA ALA A 73 -20.06 -4.24 -17.94
C ALA A 73 -20.60 -5.50 -17.27
N SER A 74 -19.83 -6.59 -17.25
CA SER A 74 -20.22 -7.88 -16.67
C SER A 74 -20.18 -7.85 -15.13
N ASN A 75 -19.23 -7.13 -14.52
CA ASN A 75 -19.06 -7.12 -13.06
C ASN A 75 -18.79 -5.72 -12.47
N PRO A 76 -19.74 -4.77 -12.53
CA PRO A 76 -19.58 -3.42 -11.96
C PRO A 76 -19.35 -3.44 -10.44
N ALA A 77 -19.88 -4.44 -9.73
CA ALA A 77 -19.67 -4.62 -8.30
C ALA A 77 -18.20 -4.87 -7.95
N TRP A 78 -17.49 -5.67 -8.77
CA TRP A 78 -16.09 -5.99 -8.55
C TRP A 78 -15.19 -4.77 -8.72
N CYS A 79 -15.43 -3.98 -9.77
CA CYS A 79 -14.71 -2.73 -10.01
C CYS A 79 -14.92 -1.73 -8.85
N LYS A 80 -16.15 -1.62 -8.34
CA LYS A 80 -16.46 -0.77 -7.18
C LYS A 80 -15.74 -1.24 -5.91
N LEU A 81 -15.70 -2.54 -5.64
CA LEU A 81 -14.97 -3.11 -4.50
C LEU A 81 -13.46 -2.85 -4.61
N LEU A 82 -12.86 -3.02 -5.79
CA LEU A 82 -11.44 -2.71 -6.02
C LEU A 82 -11.13 -1.24 -5.73
N ILE A 83 -11.94 -0.30 -6.22
CA ILE A 83 -11.75 1.14 -5.98
C ILE A 83 -11.87 1.47 -4.49
N ILE A 84 -12.86 0.90 -3.79
CA ILE A 84 -13.02 1.07 -2.35
C ILE A 84 -11.81 0.50 -1.59
N GLY A 85 -11.35 -0.69 -1.97
CA GLY A 85 -10.18 -1.33 -1.39
C GLY A 85 -8.91 -0.49 -1.55
N TRP A 86 -8.66 0.03 -2.76
CA TRP A 86 -7.53 0.92 -3.02
C TRP A 86 -7.56 2.18 -2.14
N ARG A 87 -8.73 2.81 -2.01
CA ARG A 87 -8.92 3.98 -1.12
C ARG A 87 -8.68 3.61 0.35
N TYR A 88 -9.13 2.43 0.77
CA TYR A 88 -8.91 1.94 2.12
C TYR A 88 -7.42 1.72 2.41
N PHE A 89 -6.68 1.08 1.50
CA PHE A 89 -5.24 0.88 1.68
C PHE A 89 -4.47 2.20 1.73
N ARG A 90 -4.89 3.18 0.92
CA ARG A 90 -4.33 4.54 1.00
C ARG A 90 -4.57 5.18 2.37
N LEU A 91 -5.78 5.08 2.90
CA LEU A 91 -6.12 5.62 4.22
C LEU A 91 -5.35 4.92 5.33
N ALA A 92 -5.23 3.58 5.24
CA ALA A 92 -4.45 2.78 6.17
C ALA A 92 -2.98 3.23 6.21
N GLN A 93 -2.37 3.49 5.04
CA GLN A 93 -1.01 4.02 4.97
C GLN A 93 -0.87 5.34 5.73
N TYR A 94 -1.76 6.30 5.49
CA TYR A 94 -1.74 7.58 6.20
C TYR A 94 -1.98 7.42 7.70
N HIS A 95 -2.86 6.50 8.10
CA HIS A 95 -3.10 6.20 9.50
C HIS A 95 -1.85 5.66 10.20
N TRP A 96 -1.13 4.71 9.58
CA TRP A 96 0.11 4.18 10.15
C TRP A 96 1.22 5.22 10.23
N MET A 97 1.35 6.11 9.24
CA MET A 97 2.27 7.25 9.31
C MET A 97 1.93 8.18 10.48
N PHE A 98 0.64 8.44 10.70
CA PHE A 98 0.18 9.25 11.83
C PHE A 98 0.47 8.58 13.17
N CYS A 99 0.23 7.27 13.29
CA CYS A 99 0.54 6.51 14.51
C CYS A 99 2.03 6.55 14.87
N GLU A 100 2.92 6.45 13.89
CA GLU A 100 4.36 6.54 14.11
C GLU A 100 4.77 7.94 14.61
N ALA A 101 4.25 9.00 13.98
CA ALA A 101 4.47 10.38 14.40
C ALA A 101 3.94 10.65 15.82
N PHE A 102 2.75 10.16 16.13
CA PHE A 102 2.15 10.29 17.45
C PHE A 102 2.94 9.54 18.53
N TYR A 103 3.43 8.35 18.21
CA TYR A 103 4.28 7.56 19.10
C TYR A 103 5.59 8.30 19.43
N LEU A 104 6.24 8.88 18.41
CA LEU A 104 7.44 9.72 18.58
C LEU A 104 7.16 10.95 19.44
N ASN A 105 6.06 11.66 19.17
CA ASN A 105 5.70 12.85 19.95
C ASN A 105 5.47 12.51 21.42
N ARG A 106 4.76 11.41 21.70
CA ARG A 106 4.58 10.92 23.09
C ARG A 106 5.93 10.62 23.75
N LEU A 107 6.82 9.90 23.06
CA LEU A 107 8.14 9.56 23.59
C LEU A 107 8.95 10.81 23.98
N ILE A 108 8.94 11.84 23.13
CA ILE A 108 9.61 13.12 23.38
C ILE A 108 8.99 13.81 24.59
N THR A 109 7.65 13.95 24.61
CA THR A 109 6.97 14.61 25.74
C THR A 109 7.20 13.91 27.07
N THR A 110 7.29 12.58 27.09
CA THR A 110 7.59 11.82 28.32
C THR A 110 9.05 11.86 28.73
N ALA A 111 9.97 12.11 27.78
CA ALA A 111 11.40 12.20 28.08
C ALA A 111 11.78 13.57 28.66
N PHE A 112 11.02 14.61 28.34
CA PHE A 112 11.27 16.00 28.78
C PHE A 112 10.22 16.55 29.75
N ALA A 113 9.26 15.72 30.20
CA ALA A 113 8.33 16.04 31.28
C ALA A 113 8.88 15.53 32.62
#